data_AF-A0A9X6FAQ7-F1
#
_entry.id   AF-A0A9X6FAQ7-F1
#
_cell.length_a   1.000
_cell.length_b   1.000
_cell.length_c   1.000
_cell.angle_alpha   90.00
_cell.angle_beta   90.00
_cell.angle_gamma   90.00
#
_symmetry.space_group_name_H-M   'P 1'
#
loop_
_entity.id
_entity.type
_entity.pdbx_description
1 polymer ?
#
loop_
_entity_poly.entity_id
_entity_poly.type
_entity_poly.pdbx_seq_one_letter_code
_entity_poly.pdbx_strand_id
1 'polypeptide(L)' 'MLEKTFASYLNQRGHEAFYLTPETGENFIEGTIISIDDEIILIRDINKTKYWGDYRKYLNRLKE' A
#
# COMPACT_ATOMS: atom_id res chain seq x y z
N MET A 1 17.38 -4.48 -2.53
CA MET A 1 16.57 -3.25 -2.55
C MET A 1 15.53 -3.37 -1.46
N LEU A 2 15.47 -2.44 -0.51
CA LEU A 2 14.31 -2.31 0.37
C LEU A 2 13.07 -2.08 -0.51
N GLU A 3 12.01 -2.85 -0.28
CA GLU A 3 10.72 -2.64 -0.93
C GLU A 3 10.22 -1.25 -0.59
N LYS A 4 10.27 -0.34 -1.57
CA LYS A 4 10.06 1.08 -1.32
C LYS A 4 8.60 1.42 -1.00
N THR A 5 7.66 0.54 -1.35
CA THR A 5 6.22 0.83 -1.23
C THR A 5 5.41 -0.38 -0.82
N PHE A 6 4.24 -0.13 -0.22
CA PHE A 6 3.31 -1.19 0.19
C PHE A 6 2.73 -1.94 -1.02
N ALA A 7 2.51 -1.28 -2.15
CA ALA A 7 2.11 -1.94 -3.39
C ALA A 7 3.17 -2.95 -3.86
N SER A 8 4.46 -2.57 -3.83
CA SER A 8 5.56 -3.49 -4.17
C SER A 8 5.62 -4.69 -3.20
N TYR A 9 5.37 -4.46 -1.91
CA TYR A 9 5.30 -5.52 -0.90
C TYR A 9 4.18 -6.53 -1.20
N LEU A 10 3.00 -6.04 -1.58
CA LEU A 10 1.86 -6.88 -1.93
C LEU A 10 2.09 -7.68 -3.23
N ASN A 11 2.68 -7.05 -4.24
CA ASN A 11 3.00 -7.70 -5.52
C ASN A 11 3.89 -8.93 -5.36
N GLN A 12 4.87 -8.88 -4.46
CA GLN A 12 5.72 -10.04 -4.18
C GLN A 12 5.01 -11.18 -3.47
N ARG A 13 3.87 -10.89 -2.83
CA ARG A 13 3.04 -11.87 -2.12
C ARG A 13 1.91 -12.42 -3.00
N GLY A 14 1.91 -12.10 -4.29
CA GLY A 14 0.96 -12.62 -5.27
C GLY A 14 -0.31 -11.80 -5.43
N HIS A 15 -0.37 -10.59 -4.88
CA HIS A 15 -1.45 -9.64 -5.15
C HIS A 15 -1.13 -8.79 -6.38
N GLU A 16 -2.15 -8.26 -7.04
CA GLU A 16 -1.98 -7.19 -8.03
C GLU A 16 -2.25 -5.85 -7.37
N ALA A 17 -1.19 -5.10 -7.03
CA ALA A 17 -1.29 -3.85 -6.28
C ALA A 17 -0.56 -2.68 -6.93
N PHE A 18 -1.23 -1.53 -7.03
CA PHE A 18 -0.67 -0.29 -7.55
C PHE A 18 -1.36 0.94 -6.94
N TYR A 19 -0.63 2.04 -6.80
CA TYR A 19 -1.22 3.29 -6.34
C TYR A 19 -1.95 4.00 -7.47
N LEU A 20 -3.16 4.44 -7.20
CA LEU A 20 -3.91 5.34 -8.05
C LEU A 20 -3.45 6.75 -7.70
N THR A 21 -2.52 7.30 -8.49
CA THR A 21 -1.95 8.63 -8.29
C THR A 21 -3.07 9.69 -8.24
N PRO A 22 -3.17 10.51 -7.19
CA PRO A 22 -3.67 11.86 -7.36
C PRO A 22 -2.60 12.64 -8.16
N GLU A 23 -2.99 13.40 -9.18
CA GLU A 23 -2.12 13.93 -10.26
C GLU A 23 -0.91 14.79 -9.85
N THR A 24 -0.59 14.99 -8.58
CA THR A 24 0.59 15.77 -8.17
C THR A 24 1.21 15.28 -6.85
N GLY A 25 2.50 14.97 -6.89
CA GLY A 25 3.37 15.04 -5.70
C GLY A 25 4.12 13.75 -5.36
N GLU A 26 5.45 13.82 -5.49
CA GLU A 26 6.45 12.80 -5.13
C GLU A 26 6.55 12.45 -3.63
N ASN A 27 5.54 12.79 -2.83
CA ASN A 27 5.51 12.55 -1.39
C ASN A 27 4.19 11.89 -1.02
N PHE A 28 4.26 10.85 -0.20
CA PHE A 28 3.09 10.20 0.39
C PHE A 28 2.14 11.24 1.01
N ILE A 29 0.95 11.41 0.42
CA ILE A 29 -0.12 12.30 0.94
C ILE A 29 -1.22 11.42 1.54
N GLU A 30 -1.63 11.78 2.77
CA GLU A 30 -2.85 11.30 3.40
C GLU A 30 -4.04 11.55 2.46
N GLY A 31 -4.54 10.49 1.80
CA GLY A 31 -5.41 10.61 0.61
C GLY A 31 -5.03 9.68 -0.55
N THR A 32 -3.88 9.01 -0.44
CA THR A 32 -3.41 8.02 -1.42
C THR A 32 -4.40 6.86 -1.54
N ILE A 33 -4.83 6.59 -2.78
CA ILE A 33 -5.66 5.45 -3.12
C ILE A 33 -4.76 4.34 -3.66
N ILE A 34 -4.99 3.10 -3.23
CA ILE A 34 -4.33 1.90 -3.74
C ILE A 34 -5.38 0.97 -4.33
N SER A 35 -5.10 0.40 -5.49
CA SER A 35 -5.82 -0.75 -6.03
C SER A 35 -5.11 -2.02 -5.56
N ILE A 36 -5.83 -3.02 -5.05
CA ILE A 36 -5.30 -4.33 -4.65
C ILE A 36 -6.30 -5.42 -5.09
N ASP A 37 -5.93 -6.29 -6.02
CA ASP A 37 -6.80 -7.34 -6.58
C ASP A 37 -8.17 -6.78 -7.02
N ASP A 38 -8.15 -5.70 -7.80
CA ASP A 38 -9.33 -4.92 -8.23
C ASP A 38 -10.12 -4.20 -7.13
N GLU A 39 -9.67 -4.24 -5.85
CA GLU A 39 -10.26 -3.46 -4.76
C GLU A 39 -9.59 -2.10 -4.60
N ILE A 40 -10.40 -1.03 -4.71
CA ILE A 40 -9.94 0.34 -4.49
C ILE A 40 -10.03 0.70 -3.01
N ILE A 41 -8.89 0.99 -2.40
CA ILE A 41 -8.75 1.26 -0.98
C ILE A 41 -8.09 2.60 -0.77
N LEU A 42 -8.68 3.44 0.08
CA LEU A 42 -8.01 4.61 0.59
C LEU A 42 -7.05 4.20 1.71
N ILE A 43 -5.77 4.54 1.60
CA ILE A 43 -4.74 4.06 2.55
C ILE A 43 -5.07 4.42 3.99
N ARG A 44 -5.70 5.56 4.27
CA ARG A 44 -6.12 5.94 5.64
C ARG A 44 -7.12 4.95 6.26
N ASP A 45 -7.88 4.25 5.43
CA ASP A 45 -8.91 3.30 5.83
C ASP A 45 -8.43 1.84 5.74
N ILE A 46 -7.13 1.60 5.46
CA ILE A 46 -6.57 0.26 5.31
C ILE A 46 -6.74 -0.61 6.57
N ASN A 47 -6.80 0.01 7.75
CA ASN A 47 -7.06 -0.64 9.02
C ASN A 47 -8.46 -1.26 9.15
N LYS A 48 -9.40 -0.90 8.26
CA LYS A 48 -10.75 -1.46 8.16
C LYS A 48 -10.86 -2.55 7.09
N THR A 49 -9.76 -2.89 6.41
CA THR A 49 -9.74 -3.86 5.30
C THR A 49 -9.05 -5.17 5.70
N LYS A 50 -9.21 -6.22 4.88
CA LYS A 50 -8.48 -7.49 5.04
C LYS A 50 -6.96 -7.34 4.94
N TYR A 51 -6.47 -6.27 4.32
CA TYR A 51 -5.04 -6.00 4.10
C TYR A 51 -4.33 -5.34 5.29
N TRP A 52 -5.05 -5.03 6.39
CA TRP A 52 -4.45 -4.42 7.58
C TRP A 52 -3.30 -5.25 8.18
N GLY A 53 -3.44 -6.58 8.16
CA GLY A 53 -2.39 -7.49 8.62
C GLY A 53 -1.10 -7.34 7.83
N ASP A 54 -1.20 -7.30 6.51
CA ASP A 54 -0.06 -7.17 5.61
C ASP A 54 0.55 -5.77 5.65
N TYR A 55 -0.28 -4.73 5.83
CA TYR A 55 0.21 -3.37 6.04
C TYR A 55 1.04 -3.25 7.32
N ARG A 56 0.63 -3.89 8.43
CA ARG A 56 1.44 -3.92 9.66
C ARG A 56 2.76 -4.65 9.48
N LYS A 57 2.79 -5.77 8.75
CA LYS A 57 4.04 -6.49 8.44
C LYS A 57 4.98 -5.62 7.61
N TYR A 58 4.45 -4.92 6.62
CA TYR A 58 5.20 -3.94 5.82
C TYR A 58 5.80 -2.83 6.70
N LEU A 59 5.01 -2.22 7.59
CA LEU A 59 5.50 -1.17 8.51
C LEU A 59 6.57 -1.67 9.47
N ASN A 60 6.46 -2.90 9.97
CA ASN A 60 7.48 -3.48 10.84
C ASN A 60 8.79 -3.69 10.09
N ARG A 61 8.73 -4.16 8.83
CA ARG A 61 9.92 -4.34 7.98
C ARG A 61 10.65 -3.04 7.67
N LEU A 62 9.96 -1.90 7.57
CA LEU A 62 10.60 -0.60 7.36
C LEU A 62 11.41 -0.11 8.56
N LYS A 63 11.20 -0.71 9.75
CA LYS A 63 11.94 -0.38 10.98
C LYS A 63 13.17 -1.28 11.19
N GLU A 64 13.32 -2.33 10.37
CA GLU A 64 14.49 -3.21 10.32
C GLU A 64 15.55 -2.65 9.36
#